data_AF-A0A3A0GFW8-F1
#
_entry.id   AF-A0A3A0GFW8-F1
#
_cell.length_a   1.000
_cell.length_b   1.000
_cell.length_c   1.000
_cell.angle_alpha   90.00
_cell.angle_beta   90.00
_cell.angle_gamma   90.00
#
_symmetry.space_group_name_H-M   'P 1'
#
loop_
_entity.id
_entity.type
_entity.pdbx_description
1 polymer ?
#
loop_
_entity_poly.entity_id
_entity_poly.type
_entity_poly.pdbx_seq_one_letter_code
_entity_poly.pdbx_strand_id
1 'polypeptide(L)'
;MAEGISDVAKAGLGFLDQNGNIKSKEALAKEEAARSERNKSQETDRVSIQDLAQEGLSRVSARTSAQTNQALNDNSEAEQDLKRAREVVKEQRAVLRELKQEEKELSEEETKKLRDRFGELQKERREIAQKIEQNNKERVEEGPKRIAVGNKQVASFKPPQVKFDEGPQVDLSSKESIKEGLKDLKADSDSLKEQRVQLRSERAEIVKASRSAQAEIGRISSESASAERPEPLRNDEDASKLAQKVRDEILSSGAKSVQAFNPTAATEKLVANLFR
;
A
#
# COMPACT_ATOMS: atom_id res chain seq x y z
N MET A 1 -7.67 5.99 -31.34
CA MET A 1 -8.09 6.05 -29.93
C MET A 1 -7.07 5.30 -29.06
N ALA A 2 -5.95 5.93 -28.71
CA ALA A 2 -4.87 5.30 -27.95
C ALA A 2 -4.19 6.32 -27.00
N GLU A 3 -4.99 7.10 -26.26
CA GLU A 3 -4.48 8.16 -25.37
C GLU A 3 -4.55 7.80 -23.88
N GLY A 4 -4.95 6.58 -23.50
CA GLY A 4 -5.12 6.21 -22.08
C GLY A 4 -3.92 5.54 -21.40
N ILE A 5 -2.89 5.12 -22.15
CA ILE A 5 -1.86 4.21 -21.63
C ILE A 5 -0.53 4.95 -21.34
N SER A 6 -0.29 6.12 -21.95
CA SER A 6 1.05 6.75 -21.96
C SER A 6 1.48 7.41 -20.65
N ASP A 7 0.55 7.82 -19.79
CA ASP A 7 0.91 8.59 -18.58
C ASP A 7 1.20 7.69 -17.37
N VAL A 8 0.69 6.46 -17.36
CA VAL A 8 0.91 5.49 -16.26
C VAL A 8 2.24 4.74 -16.42
N ALA A 9 2.77 4.66 -17.65
CA ALA A 9 3.97 3.89 -18.00
C ALA A 9 5.30 4.57 -17.62
N LYS A 10 5.30 5.88 -17.32
CA LYS A 10 6.48 6.57 -16.77
C LYS A 10 6.63 6.22 -15.29
N ALA A 11 7.28 5.11 -15.02
CA ALA A 11 7.72 4.66 -13.69
C ALA A 11 6.59 4.50 -12.66
N GLY A 12 5.66 3.57 -12.89
CA GLY A 12 5.00 2.84 -11.81
C GLY A 12 4.11 3.65 -10.87
N LEU A 13 3.47 4.73 -11.30
CA LEU A 13 2.59 5.56 -10.46
C LEU A 13 1.15 5.03 -10.31
N GLY A 14 0.85 3.83 -10.80
CA GLY A 14 -0.48 3.21 -10.66
C GLY A 14 -0.62 2.21 -9.52
N PHE A 15 -1.84 1.75 -9.29
CA PHE A 15 -2.23 0.69 -8.37
C PHE A 15 -2.36 -0.63 -9.13
N LEU A 16 -2.34 -1.76 -8.42
CA LEU A 16 -2.41 -3.07 -9.06
C LEU A 16 -3.84 -3.61 -9.03
N ASP A 17 -4.31 -4.10 -10.17
CA ASP A 17 -5.56 -4.87 -10.22
C ASP A 17 -5.35 -6.29 -9.67
N GLN A 18 -6.42 -7.09 -9.64
CA GLN A 18 -6.38 -8.48 -9.14
C GLN A 18 -5.57 -9.43 -10.04
N ASN A 19 -5.16 -8.97 -11.22
CA ASN A 19 -4.35 -9.74 -12.17
C ASN A 19 -2.90 -9.24 -12.22
N GLY A 20 -2.56 -8.16 -11.50
CA GLY A 20 -1.19 -7.60 -11.51
C GLY A 20 -0.92 -6.52 -12.53
N ASN A 21 -1.96 -6.03 -13.20
CA ASN A 21 -1.80 -4.93 -14.13
C ASN A 21 -1.85 -3.60 -13.39
N ILE A 22 -1.01 -2.66 -13.83
CA ILE A 22 -0.97 -1.31 -13.28
C ILE A 22 -2.14 -0.49 -13.85
N LYS A 23 -2.95 0.10 -12.97
CA LYS A 23 -4.12 0.95 -13.28
C LYS A 23 -4.13 2.23 -12.45
N SER A 24 -4.92 3.21 -12.85
CA SER A 24 -5.19 4.36 -11.98
C SER A 24 -6.14 3.98 -10.83
N LYS A 25 -6.16 4.78 -9.75
CA LYS A 25 -7.10 4.60 -8.62
C LYS A 25 -8.55 4.62 -9.11
N GLU A 26 -8.89 5.54 -10.01
CA GLU A 26 -10.22 5.64 -10.62
C GLU A 26 -10.60 4.43 -11.48
N ALA A 27 -9.64 3.91 -12.25
CA ALA A 27 -9.88 2.72 -13.07
C ALA A 27 -10.13 1.48 -12.22
N LEU A 28 -9.42 1.35 -11.08
CA LEU A 28 -9.69 0.29 -10.11
C LEU A 28 -11.07 0.43 -9.47
N ALA A 29 -11.44 1.63 -9.05
CA ALA A 29 -12.75 1.87 -8.44
C ALA A 29 -13.91 1.50 -9.40
N LYS A 30 -13.77 1.83 -10.70
CA LYS A 30 -14.74 1.42 -11.73
C LYS A 30 -14.81 -0.09 -11.91
N GLU A 31 -13.67 -0.78 -11.87
CA GLU A 31 -13.62 -2.24 -11.96
C GLU A 31 -14.25 -2.93 -10.74
N GLU A 32 -13.99 -2.41 -9.53
CA GLU A 32 -14.60 -2.90 -8.29
C GLU A 32 -16.12 -2.71 -8.29
N ALA A 33 -16.61 -1.54 -8.73
CA ALA A 33 -18.04 -1.26 -8.88
C ALA A 33 -18.70 -2.24 -9.87
N ALA A 34 -18.11 -2.44 -11.05
CA ALA A 34 -18.63 -3.34 -12.08
C ALA A 34 -18.66 -4.82 -11.62
N ARG A 35 -17.72 -5.24 -10.77
CA ARG A 35 -17.71 -6.59 -10.18
C ARG A 35 -18.78 -6.77 -9.11
N SER A 36 -18.99 -5.76 -8.26
CA SER A 36 -20.03 -5.77 -7.23
C SER A 36 -21.43 -5.92 -7.83
N GLU A 37 -21.68 -5.34 -9.01
CA GLU A 37 -22.94 -5.50 -9.74
C GLU A 37 -23.13 -6.91 -10.34
N ARG A 38 -22.08 -7.54 -10.88
CA ARG A 38 -22.18 -8.93 -11.41
C ARG A 38 -22.38 -9.96 -10.31
N ASN A 39 -21.78 -9.77 -9.14
CA ASN A 39 -21.93 -10.72 -8.04
C ASN A 39 -23.34 -10.70 -7.42
N LYS A 40 -24.12 -9.62 -7.63
CA LYS A 40 -25.51 -9.54 -7.17
C LYS A 40 -26.51 -10.32 -8.05
N SER A 41 -26.12 -10.70 -9.27
CA SER A 41 -27.01 -11.33 -10.26
C SER A 41 -26.78 -12.82 -10.51
N GLN A 42 -25.81 -13.45 -9.83
CA GLN A 42 -25.61 -14.91 -9.88
C GLN A 42 -26.32 -15.58 -8.70
N GLU A 43 -27.59 -15.91 -8.90
CA GLU A 43 -28.33 -16.83 -8.04
C GLU A 43 -27.94 -18.28 -8.34
N THR A 44 -27.95 -19.09 -7.29
CA THR A 44 -27.34 -20.41 -7.12
C THR A 44 -27.74 -21.46 -8.16
N ASP A 45 -26.74 -21.95 -8.90
CA ASP A 45 -26.76 -23.28 -9.53
C ASP A 45 -25.53 -24.07 -9.08
N ARG A 46 -25.66 -25.40 -8.99
CA ARG A 46 -24.74 -26.36 -8.34
C ARG A 46 -23.25 -26.00 -8.53
N VAL A 47 -22.66 -25.47 -7.47
CA VAL A 47 -21.24 -25.06 -7.45
C VAL A 47 -20.37 -26.32 -7.50
N SER A 48 -19.59 -26.48 -8.57
CA SER A 48 -18.62 -27.57 -8.63
C SER A 48 -17.45 -27.30 -7.68
N ILE A 49 -16.73 -28.34 -7.26
CA ILE A 49 -15.50 -28.18 -6.44
C ILE A 49 -14.47 -27.30 -7.16
N GLN A 50 -14.42 -27.35 -8.50
CA GLN A 50 -13.56 -26.48 -9.31
C GLN A 50 -13.98 -25.00 -9.20
N ASP A 51 -15.29 -24.72 -9.20
CA ASP A 51 -15.80 -23.36 -9.02
C ASP A 51 -15.47 -22.81 -7.61
N LEU A 52 -15.61 -23.64 -6.57
CA LEU A 52 -15.23 -23.28 -5.20
C LEU A 52 -13.72 -22.99 -5.06
N ALA A 53 -12.87 -23.81 -5.70
CA ALA A 53 -11.41 -23.59 -5.68
C ALA A 53 -11.02 -22.31 -6.43
N GLN A 54 -11.65 -22.04 -7.57
CA GLN A 54 -11.42 -20.84 -8.37
C GLN A 54 -11.94 -19.58 -7.67
N GLU A 55 -13.08 -19.66 -6.98
CA GLU A 55 -13.59 -18.60 -6.13
C GLU A 55 -12.64 -18.31 -4.95
N GLY A 56 -12.12 -19.35 -4.31
CA GLY A 56 -11.12 -19.25 -3.25
C GLY A 56 -9.85 -18.53 -3.71
N LEU A 57 -9.31 -18.92 -4.87
CA LEU A 57 -8.15 -18.27 -5.48
C LEU A 57 -8.43 -16.81 -5.86
N SER A 58 -9.63 -16.52 -6.38
CA SER A 58 -10.06 -15.15 -6.69
C SER A 58 -10.10 -14.28 -5.44
N ARG A 59 -10.64 -14.78 -4.33
CA ARG A 59 -10.66 -14.08 -3.03
C ARG A 59 -9.25 -13.83 -2.48
N VAL A 60 -8.34 -14.80 -2.62
CA VAL A 60 -6.92 -14.64 -2.24
C VAL A 60 -6.26 -13.57 -3.09
N SER A 61 -6.49 -13.57 -4.41
CA SER A 61 -5.94 -12.55 -5.31
C SER A 61 -6.46 -11.15 -4.99
N ALA A 62 -7.78 -11.01 -4.78
CA ALA A 62 -8.39 -9.76 -4.38
C ALA A 62 -7.81 -9.20 -3.07
N ARG A 63 -7.67 -10.06 -2.05
CA ARG A 63 -7.06 -9.66 -0.77
C ARG A 63 -5.60 -9.25 -0.93
N THR A 64 -4.83 -9.99 -1.71
CA THR A 64 -3.42 -9.70 -2.00
C THR A 64 -3.29 -8.33 -2.66
N SER A 65 -4.08 -8.07 -3.71
CA SER A 65 -4.06 -6.78 -4.40
C SER A 65 -4.53 -5.63 -3.50
N ALA A 66 -5.54 -5.84 -2.64
CA ALA A 66 -5.98 -4.83 -1.67
C ALA A 66 -4.87 -4.47 -0.67
N GLN A 67 -4.17 -5.46 -0.11
CA GLN A 67 -3.04 -5.26 0.79
C GLN A 67 -1.89 -4.52 0.12
N THR A 68 -1.56 -4.91 -1.13
CA THR A 68 -0.55 -4.20 -1.91
C THR A 68 -0.96 -2.75 -2.17
N ASN A 69 -2.21 -2.51 -2.57
CA ASN A 69 -2.71 -1.18 -2.89
C ASN A 69 -2.76 -0.26 -1.66
N GLN A 70 -3.01 -0.80 -0.46
CA GLN A 70 -2.84 -0.05 0.79
C GLN A 70 -1.39 0.42 0.96
N ALA A 71 -0.41 -0.47 0.85
CA ALA A 71 1.01 -0.08 0.95
C ALA A 71 1.43 0.92 -0.14
N LEU A 72 0.92 0.76 -1.38
CA LEU A 72 1.15 1.72 -2.47
C LEU A 72 0.48 3.07 -2.20
N ASN A 73 -0.68 3.10 -1.53
CA ASN A 73 -1.37 4.33 -1.16
C ASN A 73 -0.57 5.10 -0.12
N ASP A 74 -0.13 4.45 0.97
CA ASP A 74 0.67 5.07 2.03
C ASP A 74 1.96 5.70 1.47
N ASN A 75 2.63 4.97 0.58
CA ASN A 75 3.83 5.45 -0.12
C ASN A 75 3.54 6.65 -1.04
N SER A 76 2.38 6.66 -1.71
CA SER A 76 1.98 7.74 -2.61
C SER A 76 1.63 9.02 -1.84
N GLU A 77 0.95 8.89 -0.70
CA GLU A 77 0.63 10.01 0.19
C GLU A 77 1.91 10.61 0.78
N ALA A 78 2.84 9.79 1.24
CA ALA A 78 4.16 10.26 1.69
C ALA A 78 4.92 10.99 0.57
N GLU A 79 4.82 10.54 -0.69
CA GLU A 79 5.46 11.23 -1.81
C GLU A 79 4.80 12.61 -2.09
N GLN A 80 3.48 12.72 -1.93
CA GLN A 80 2.77 13.98 -2.07
C GLN A 80 3.15 14.98 -0.97
N ASP A 81 3.25 14.50 0.27
CA ASP A 81 3.71 15.28 1.42
C ASP A 81 5.13 15.84 1.17
N LEU A 82 6.06 14.99 0.71
CA LEU A 82 7.43 15.41 0.35
C LEU A 82 7.48 16.38 -0.84
N LYS A 83 6.56 16.27 -1.81
CA LYS A 83 6.50 17.21 -2.95
C LYS A 83 6.13 18.61 -2.46
N ARG A 84 5.07 18.72 -1.66
CA ARG A 84 4.62 20.00 -1.08
C ARG A 84 5.69 20.63 -0.20
N ALA A 85 6.28 19.85 0.72
CA ALA A 85 7.38 20.31 1.56
C ALA A 85 8.56 20.87 0.75
N ARG A 86 8.93 20.17 -0.34
CA ARG A 86 10.03 20.60 -1.21
C ARG A 86 9.71 21.86 -2.01
N GLU A 87 8.47 22.06 -2.41
CA GLU A 87 8.03 23.27 -3.11
C GLU A 87 8.19 24.51 -2.22
N VAL A 88 7.68 24.46 -0.99
CA VAL A 88 7.83 25.55 -0.01
C VAL A 88 9.30 25.85 0.29
N VAL A 89 10.13 24.83 0.55
CA VAL A 89 11.58 25.03 0.78
C VAL A 89 12.28 25.67 -0.42
N LYS A 90 11.88 25.29 -1.64
CA LYS A 90 12.44 25.85 -2.88
C LYS A 90 12.07 27.34 -3.02
N GLU A 91 10.83 27.70 -2.70
CA GLU A 91 10.37 29.09 -2.73
C GLU A 91 11.04 29.93 -1.64
N GLN A 92 11.13 29.43 -0.40
CA GLN A 92 11.86 30.09 0.69
C GLN A 92 13.30 30.39 0.29
N ARG A 93 13.97 29.42 -0.36
CA ARG A 93 15.34 29.57 -0.83
C ARG A 93 15.48 30.56 -1.99
N ALA A 94 14.46 30.69 -2.84
CA ALA A 94 14.44 31.70 -3.90
C ALA A 94 14.34 33.11 -3.30
N VAL A 95 13.40 33.31 -2.37
CA VAL A 95 13.21 34.60 -1.68
C VAL A 95 14.47 35.02 -0.91
N LEU A 96 15.13 34.10 -0.19
CA LEU A 96 16.41 34.43 0.48
C LEU A 96 17.56 34.73 -0.49
N ARG A 97 17.53 34.20 -1.73
CA ARG A 97 18.55 34.54 -2.73
C ARG A 97 18.35 35.95 -3.27
N GLU A 98 17.10 36.32 -3.55
CA GLU A 98 16.70 37.67 -3.96
C GLU A 98 17.13 38.66 -2.86
N LEU A 99 16.66 38.45 -1.61
CA LEU A 99 17.07 39.26 -0.46
C LEU A 99 18.60 39.37 -0.26
N LYS A 100 19.36 38.31 -0.56
CA LYS A 100 20.83 38.33 -0.46
C LYS A 100 21.50 39.12 -1.59
N GLN A 101 20.98 39.05 -2.81
CA GLN A 101 21.58 39.72 -3.97
C GLN A 101 21.40 41.23 -3.92
N GLU A 102 20.40 41.72 -3.18
CA GLU A 102 19.73 42.96 -3.54
C GLU A 102 19.81 44.11 -2.52
N GLU A 103 20.67 44.01 -1.51
CA GLU A 103 20.92 45.13 -0.59
C GLU A 103 21.57 46.38 -1.25
N LYS A 104 21.67 46.41 -2.59
CA LYS A 104 22.19 47.54 -3.38
C LYS A 104 21.28 48.04 -4.52
N GLU A 105 20.21 47.33 -4.89
CA GLU A 105 19.44 47.63 -6.12
C GLU A 105 17.91 47.60 -5.95
N LEU A 106 17.36 46.96 -4.91
CA LEU A 106 15.92 46.98 -4.66
C LEU A 106 15.45 48.22 -3.90
N SER A 107 14.23 48.64 -4.18
CA SER A 107 13.51 49.59 -3.35
C SER A 107 13.18 49.01 -1.96
N GLU A 108 12.96 49.89 -0.97
CA GLU A 108 12.47 49.49 0.36
C GLU A 108 11.14 48.72 0.27
N GLU A 109 10.27 49.09 -0.68
CA GLU A 109 8.99 48.42 -0.91
C GLU A 109 9.16 46.98 -1.41
N GLU A 110 10.07 46.72 -2.35
CA GLU A 110 10.33 45.38 -2.87
C GLU A 110 10.98 44.49 -1.80
N THR A 111 11.92 45.05 -1.03
CA THR A 111 12.54 44.34 0.10
C THR A 111 11.48 43.94 1.13
N LYS A 112 10.54 44.83 1.44
CA LYS A 112 9.43 44.53 2.35
C LYS A 112 8.52 43.42 1.80
N LYS A 113 8.16 43.46 0.51
CA LYS A 113 7.35 42.40 -0.13
C LYS A 113 8.03 41.03 -0.03
N LEU A 114 9.34 40.95 -0.22
CA LEU A 114 10.09 39.71 -0.08
C LEU A 114 10.10 39.20 1.36
N ARG A 115 10.26 40.10 2.35
CA ARG A 115 10.18 39.74 3.77
C ARG A 115 8.80 39.22 4.16
N ASP A 116 7.74 39.90 3.71
CA ASP A 116 6.36 39.49 3.96
C ASP A 116 6.08 38.12 3.32
N ARG A 117 6.50 37.91 2.06
CA ARG A 117 6.40 36.62 1.36
C ARG A 117 7.17 35.52 2.07
N PHE A 118 8.38 35.79 2.58
CA PHE A 118 9.11 34.79 3.36
C PHE A 118 8.38 34.43 4.65
N GLY A 119 7.75 35.41 5.31
CA GLY A 119 6.91 35.18 6.50
C GLY A 119 5.70 34.30 6.20
N GLU A 120 5.04 34.49 5.06
CA GLU A 120 3.94 33.62 4.61
C GLU A 120 4.42 32.18 4.36
N LEU A 121 5.53 32.02 3.64
CA LEU A 121 6.13 30.71 3.38
C LEU A 121 6.59 30.00 4.67
N GLN A 122 7.02 30.74 5.69
CA GLN A 122 7.30 30.16 7.00
C GLN A 122 6.04 29.62 7.69
N LYS A 123 4.90 30.33 7.58
CA LYS A 123 3.62 29.83 8.11
C LYS A 123 3.18 28.57 7.37
N GLU A 124 3.22 28.60 6.04
CA GLU A 124 2.87 27.44 5.21
C GLU A 124 3.78 26.23 5.52
N ARG A 125 5.09 26.46 5.71
CA ARG A 125 6.02 25.42 6.12
C ARG A 125 5.61 24.77 7.45
N ARG A 126 5.23 25.56 8.46
CA ARG A 126 4.78 25.05 9.77
C ARG A 126 3.51 24.22 9.63
N GLU A 127 2.54 24.71 8.86
CA GLU A 127 1.29 23.97 8.59
C GLU A 127 1.57 22.63 7.91
N ILE A 128 2.47 22.59 6.92
CA ILE A 128 2.90 21.36 6.26
C ILE A 128 3.60 20.43 7.24
N ALA A 129 4.52 20.93 8.07
CA ALA A 129 5.24 20.13 9.06
C ALA A 129 4.27 19.48 10.07
N GLN A 130 3.31 20.26 10.60
CA GLN A 130 2.29 19.75 11.52
C GLN A 130 1.40 18.69 10.86
N LYS A 131 0.97 18.93 9.61
CA LYS A 131 0.19 17.95 8.85
C LYS A 131 0.96 16.67 8.59
N ILE A 132 2.25 16.77 8.26
CA ILE A 132 3.12 15.61 8.07
C ILE A 132 3.28 14.84 9.39
N GLU A 133 3.46 15.54 10.51
CA GLU A 133 3.54 14.91 11.82
C GLU A 133 2.25 14.16 12.16
N GLN A 134 1.09 14.77 11.90
CA GLN A 134 -0.21 14.13 12.08
C GLN A 134 -0.34 12.88 11.18
N ASN A 135 -0.09 13.01 9.88
CA ASN A 135 -0.14 11.89 8.93
C ASN A 135 0.80 10.75 9.35
N ASN A 136 2.01 11.08 9.84
CA ASN A 136 2.96 10.08 10.33
C ASN A 136 2.42 9.35 11.57
N LYS A 137 1.75 10.04 12.49
CA LYS A 137 1.12 9.41 13.67
C LYS A 137 0.02 8.46 13.24
N GLU A 138 -0.90 8.91 12.38
CA GLU A 138 -2.00 8.10 11.85
C GLU A 138 -1.46 6.84 11.15
N ARG A 139 -0.45 6.99 10.28
CA ARG A 139 0.22 5.86 9.61
C ARG A 139 0.88 4.88 10.57
N VAL A 140 1.47 5.35 11.67
CA VAL A 140 2.09 4.47 12.68
C VAL A 140 1.04 3.63 13.40
N GLU A 141 -0.11 4.22 13.72
CA GLU A 141 -1.23 3.52 14.36
C GLU A 141 -1.80 2.41 13.48
N GLU A 142 -1.81 2.59 12.17
CA GLU A 142 -2.25 1.56 11.22
C GLU A 142 -1.32 0.34 11.15
N GLY A 143 -0.07 0.46 11.60
CA GLY A 143 0.90 -0.62 11.66
C GLY A 143 1.37 -1.14 10.29
N PRO A 144 2.20 -2.21 10.27
CA PRO A 144 2.79 -2.72 9.05
C PRO A 144 1.76 -3.39 8.13
N LYS A 145 1.78 -3.02 6.85
CA LYS A 145 0.98 -3.65 5.80
C LYS A 145 1.63 -4.96 5.36
N ARG A 146 0.90 -6.06 5.45
CA ARG A 146 1.39 -7.40 5.10
C ARG A 146 0.80 -7.81 3.75
N ILE A 147 1.65 -8.22 2.83
CA ILE A 147 1.23 -8.83 1.57
C ILE A 147 1.30 -10.34 1.77
N ALA A 148 0.15 -11.03 1.70
CA ALA A 148 0.05 -12.46 1.97
C ALA A 148 -0.71 -13.20 0.87
N VAL A 149 -0.28 -14.43 0.59
CA VAL A 149 -0.97 -15.39 -0.28
C VAL A 149 -1.47 -16.54 0.61
N GLY A 150 -2.77 -16.56 0.88
CA GLY A 150 -3.35 -17.46 1.88
C GLY A 150 -2.73 -17.22 3.26
N ASN A 151 -2.10 -18.24 3.84
CA ASN A 151 -1.42 -18.16 5.13
C ASN A 151 0.08 -17.78 5.01
N LYS A 152 0.63 -17.72 3.79
CA LYS A 152 2.04 -17.41 3.56
C LYS A 152 2.22 -15.91 3.43
N GLN A 153 2.98 -15.31 4.34
CA GLN A 153 3.38 -13.92 4.23
C GLN A 153 4.51 -13.79 3.19
N VAL A 154 4.30 -12.99 2.15
CA VAL A 154 5.28 -12.73 1.09
C VAL A 154 6.16 -11.54 1.47
N ALA A 155 5.56 -10.49 2.03
CA ALA A 155 6.29 -9.30 2.47
C ALA A 155 5.57 -8.55 3.60
N SER A 156 6.30 -7.65 4.26
CA SER A 156 5.77 -6.70 5.22
C SER A 156 6.39 -5.33 4.97
N PHE A 157 5.56 -4.31 4.83
CA PHE A 157 6.00 -2.94 4.65
C PHE A 157 5.54 -2.11 5.84
N LYS A 158 6.48 -1.40 6.46
CA LYS A 158 6.14 -0.39 7.45
C LYS A 158 5.66 0.86 6.70
N PRO A 159 4.61 1.55 7.17
CA PRO A 159 4.20 2.81 6.60
C PRO A 159 5.37 3.80 6.62
N PRO A 160 5.65 4.48 5.50
CA PRO A 160 6.78 5.40 5.42
C PRO A 160 6.54 6.64 6.29
N GLN A 161 7.59 7.04 7.00
CA GLN A 161 7.59 8.26 7.80
C GLN A 161 8.39 9.34 7.10
N VAL A 162 7.74 10.49 6.89
CA VAL A 162 8.38 11.66 6.29
C VAL A 162 8.97 12.53 7.39
N LYS A 163 10.26 12.85 7.32
CA LYS A 163 10.92 13.76 8.25
C LYS A 163 10.93 15.16 7.66
N PHE A 164 10.13 16.06 8.22
CA PHE A 164 10.08 17.46 7.80
C PHE A 164 9.78 18.37 8.99
N ASP A 165 10.77 19.18 9.36
CA ASP A 165 10.68 20.08 10.51
C ASP A 165 10.23 21.49 10.08
N GLU A 166 9.70 22.24 11.04
CA GLU A 166 9.24 23.63 10.88
C GLU A 166 10.32 24.57 10.30
N GLY A 167 11.59 24.18 10.41
CA GLY A 167 12.72 24.83 9.76
C GLY A 167 13.40 25.90 10.60
N PRO A 168 14.51 26.46 10.08
CA PRO A 168 15.28 27.48 10.78
C PRO A 168 14.51 28.79 10.84
N GLN A 169 14.59 29.48 12.00
CA GLN A 169 14.20 30.88 12.07
C GLN A 169 15.33 31.74 11.50
N VAL A 170 15.04 32.45 10.42
CA VAL A 170 16.00 33.31 9.73
C VAL A 170 15.69 34.76 10.05
N ASP A 171 16.67 35.48 10.58
CA ASP A 171 16.61 36.93 10.73
C ASP A 171 16.90 37.59 9.38
N LEU A 172 15.85 38.11 8.75
CA LEU A 172 15.91 38.74 7.42
C LEU A 172 16.58 40.14 7.44
N SER A 173 17.00 40.63 8.60
CA SER A 173 17.77 41.87 8.74
C SER A 173 19.29 41.62 8.77
N SER A 174 19.73 40.39 9.02
CA SER A 174 21.14 40.00 9.09
C SER A 174 21.59 39.23 7.84
N LYS A 175 22.68 39.69 7.22
CA LYS A 175 23.32 38.99 6.09
C LYS A 175 23.82 37.62 6.47
N GLU A 176 24.41 37.52 7.65
CA GLU A 176 24.93 36.28 8.22
C GLU A 176 23.78 35.28 8.38
N SER A 177 22.65 35.73 8.95
CA SER A 177 21.47 34.88 9.12
C SER A 177 20.85 34.46 7.78
N ILE A 178 20.73 35.36 6.79
CA ILE A 178 20.27 35.00 5.43
C ILE A 178 21.20 33.96 4.80
N LYS A 179 22.52 34.09 4.97
CA LYS A 179 23.50 33.13 4.43
C LYS A 179 23.40 31.77 5.11
N GLU A 180 23.15 31.73 6.42
CA GLU A 180 22.92 30.51 7.19
C GLU A 180 21.60 29.84 6.78
N GLY A 181 20.50 30.60 6.75
CA GLY A 181 19.21 30.12 6.26
C GLY A 181 19.27 29.53 4.86
N LEU A 182 20.05 30.12 3.94
CA LEU A 182 20.28 29.53 2.60
C LEU A 182 21.01 28.18 2.61
N LYS A 183 21.91 27.96 3.58
CA LYS A 183 22.58 26.67 3.78
C LYS A 183 21.61 25.65 4.35
N ASP A 184 20.84 26.03 5.36
CA ASP A 184 19.87 25.15 6.02
C ASP A 184 18.76 24.72 5.07
N LEU A 185 18.16 25.67 4.33
CA LEU A 185 17.16 25.35 3.29
C LEU A 185 17.74 24.49 2.16
N LYS A 186 19.05 24.58 1.90
CA LYS A 186 19.70 23.68 0.95
C LYS A 186 19.82 22.27 1.53
N ALA A 187 20.21 22.13 2.80
CA ALA A 187 20.26 20.85 3.49
C ALA A 187 18.87 20.20 3.56
N ASP A 188 17.84 20.97 3.90
CA ASP A 188 16.43 20.53 3.87
C ASP A 188 16.04 20.02 2.48
N SER A 189 16.33 20.81 1.44
CA SER A 189 16.02 20.41 0.07
C SER A 189 16.74 19.14 -0.36
N ASP A 190 17.96 18.89 0.11
CA ASP A 190 18.74 17.71 -0.24
C ASP A 190 18.24 16.49 0.56
N SER A 191 17.93 16.64 1.85
CA SER A 191 17.26 15.63 2.69
C SER A 191 15.90 15.20 2.10
N LEU A 192 15.06 16.16 1.69
CA LEU A 192 13.76 15.87 1.05
C LEU A 192 13.92 15.11 -0.28
N LYS A 193 15.01 15.33 -1.04
CA LYS A 193 15.29 14.54 -2.25
C LYS A 193 15.68 13.12 -1.90
N GLU A 194 16.53 12.93 -0.90
CA GLU A 194 16.96 11.61 -0.44
C GLU A 194 15.76 10.78 0.04
N GLN A 195 14.89 11.36 0.86
CA GLN A 195 13.65 10.71 1.29
C GLN A 195 12.75 10.32 0.11
N ARG A 196 12.65 11.17 -0.94
CA ARG A 196 11.90 10.81 -2.16
C ARG A 196 12.53 9.66 -2.94
N VAL A 197 13.86 9.58 -2.98
CA VAL A 197 14.55 8.44 -3.60
C VAL A 197 14.27 7.17 -2.81
N GLN A 198 14.29 7.25 -1.48
CA GLN A 198 13.94 6.13 -0.61
C GLN A 198 12.49 5.66 -0.85
N LEU A 199 11.50 6.57 -0.89
CA LEU A 199 10.11 6.20 -1.19
C LEU A 199 9.97 5.51 -2.55
N ARG A 200 10.70 5.96 -3.58
CA ARG A 200 10.70 5.32 -4.90
C ARG A 200 11.28 3.90 -4.84
N SER A 201 12.32 3.69 -4.04
CA SER A 201 12.89 2.35 -3.81
C SER A 201 11.91 1.44 -3.08
N GLU A 202 11.28 1.93 -2.00
CA GLU A 202 10.26 1.18 -1.25
C GLU A 202 9.09 0.82 -2.14
N ARG A 203 8.65 1.74 -3.00
CA ARG A 203 7.61 1.49 -4.00
C ARG A 203 7.98 0.37 -4.95
N ALA A 204 9.22 0.36 -5.45
CA ALA A 204 9.70 -0.71 -6.32
C ALA A 204 9.67 -2.07 -5.61
N GLU A 205 10.04 -2.11 -4.32
CA GLU A 205 9.95 -3.32 -3.50
C GLU A 205 8.50 -3.78 -3.27
N ILE A 206 7.55 -2.87 -3.04
CA ILE A 206 6.12 -3.20 -2.95
C ILE A 206 5.63 -3.85 -4.25
N VAL A 207 5.97 -3.26 -5.40
CA VAL A 207 5.59 -3.80 -6.71
C VAL A 207 6.22 -5.17 -6.95
N LYS A 208 7.49 -5.35 -6.59
CA LYS A 208 8.21 -6.63 -6.70
C LYS A 208 7.58 -7.71 -5.82
N ALA A 209 7.24 -7.39 -4.57
CA ALA A 209 6.55 -8.29 -3.66
C ALA A 209 5.19 -8.71 -4.22
N SER A 210 4.44 -7.77 -4.82
CA SER A 210 3.17 -8.09 -5.46
C SER A 210 3.31 -9.03 -6.65
N ARG A 211 4.34 -8.84 -7.48
CA ARG A 211 4.63 -9.75 -8.61
C ARG A 211 4.97 -11.16 -8.11
N SER A 212 5.76 -11.26 -7.03
CA SER A 212 6.03 -12.56 -6.38
C SER A 212 4.76 -13.21 -5.83
N ALA A 213 3.90 -12.43 -5.17
CA ALA A 213 2.63 -12.93 -4.65
C ALA A 213 1.72 -13.45 -5.77
N GLN A 214 1.66 -12.75 -6.90
CA GLN A 214 0.87 -13.17 -8.06
C GLN A 214 1.44 -14.39 -8.77
N ALA A 215 2.77 -14.50 -8.88
CA ALA A 215 3.42 -15.70 -9.37
C ALA A 215 3.07 -16.92 -8.50
N GLU A 216 3.06 -16.76 -7.17
CA GLU A 216 2.67 -17.82 -6.24
C GLU A 216 1.18 -18.19 -6.37
N ILE A 217 0.29 -17.21 -6.52
CA ILE A 217 -1.14 -17.46 -6.80
C ILE A 217 -1.30 -18.25 -8.10
N GLY A 218 -0.57 -17.86 -9.16
CA GLY A 218 -0.56 -18.55 -10.45
C GLY A 218 -0.07 -20.00 -10.32
N ARG A 219 1.01 -20.22 -9.55
CA ARG A 219 1.53 -21.56 -9.26
C ARG A 219 0.48 -22.43 -8.55
N ILE A 220 -0.14 -21.93 -7.49
CA ILE A 220 -1.20 -22.65 -6.76
C ILE A 220 -2.38 -22.95 -7.68
N SER A 221 -2.75 -22.02 -8.57
CA SER A 221 -3.81 -22.23 -9.56
C SER A 221 -3.46 -23.36 -10.53
N SER A 222 -2.23 -23.42 -11.04
CA SER A 222 -1.79 -24.49 -11.93
C SER A 222 -1.72 -25.85 -11.22
N GLU A 223 -1.19 -25.90 -10.01
CA GLU A 223 -1.12 -27.12 -9.20
C GLU A 223 -2.51 -27.64 -8.84
N SER A 224 -3.46 -26.73 -8.54
CA SER A 224 -4.86 -27.10 -8.27
C SER A 224 -5.59 -27.58 -9.53
N ALA A 225 -5.25 -27.05 -10.71
CA ALA A 225 -5.81 -27.48 -11.98
C ALA A 225 -5.25 -28.83 -12.47
N SER A 226 -4.00 -29.14 -12.10
CA SER A 226 -3.31 -30.39 -12.44
C SER A 226 -3.45 -31.49 -11.39
N ALA A 227 -3.93 -31.17 -10.18
CA ALA A 227 -4.26 -32.17 -9.17
C ALA A 227 -5.33 -33.10 -9.74
N GLU A 228 -5.03 -34.41 -9.80
CA GLU A 228 -6.02 -35.43 -10.13
C GLU A 228 -7.26 -35.19 -9.28
N ARG A 229 -8.44 -35.18 -9.92
CA ARG A 229 -9.71 -35.05 -9.20
C ARG A 229 -9.69 -36.08 -8.09
N PRO A 230 -9.75 -35.70 -6.80
CA PRO A 230 -9.99 -36.69 -5.78
C PRO A 230 -11.29 -37.39 -6.18
N GLU A 231 -11.26 -38.72 -6.28
CA GLU A 231 -12.48 -39.46 -6.58
C GLU A 231 -13.58 -38.96 -5.65
N PRO A 232 -14.79 -38.66 -6.15
CA PRO A 232 -15.87 -38.21 -5.29
C PRO A 232 -16.01 -39.25 -4.18
N LEU A 233 -15.89 -38.81 -2.93
CA LEU A 233 -16.01 -39.69 -1.76
C LEU A 233 -17.36 -40.40 -1.88
N ARG A 234 -17.35 -41.70 -2.17
CA ARG A 234 -18.55 -42.42 -2.60
C ARG A 234 -19.41 -42.84 -1.41
N ASN A 235 -18.85 -42.78 -0.20
CA ASN A 235 -19.49 -43.15 1.05
C ASN A 235 -18.81 -42.47 2.27
N ASP A 236 -19.45 -42.55 3.43
CA ASP A 236 -18.96 -41.99 4.70
C ASP A 236 -17.64 -42.62 5.17
N GLU A 237 -17.34 -43.83 4.73
CA GLU A 237 -16.11 -44.55 5.03
C GLU A 237 -14.91 -43.93 4.32
N ASP A 238 -15.07 -43.54 3.06
CA ASP A 238 -14.05 -42.84 2.27
C ASP A 238 -13.79 -41.45 2.84
N ALA A 239 -14.84 -40.74 3.26
CA ALA A 239 -14.72 -39.44 3.93
C ALA A 239 -13.98 -39.55 5.27
N SER A 240 -14.28 -40.59 6.05
CA SER A 240 -13.62 -40.88 7.33
C SER A 240 -12.14 -41.24 7.14
N LYS A 241 -11.81 -42.03 6.11
CA LYS A 241 -10.43 -42.38 5.75
C LYS A 241 -9.64 -41.15 5.29
N LEU A 242 -10.24 -40.26 4.50
CA LEU A 242 -9.60 -39.01 4.07
C LEU A 242 -9.37 -38.07 5.27
N ALA A 243 -10.35 -37.93 6.16
CA ALA A 243 -10.22 -37.13 7.37
C ALA A 243 -9.12 -37.66 8.31
N GLN A 244 -9.01 -38.99 8.47
CA GLN A 244 -7.90 -39.62 9.19
C GLN A 244 -6.56 -39.36 8.51
N LYS A 245 -6.45 -39.49 7.18
CA LYS A 245 -5.22 -39.23 6.44
C LYS A 245 -4.75 -37.77 6.58
N VAL A 246 -5.67 -36.81 6.47
CA VAL A 246 -5.38 -35.38 6.68
C VAL A 246 -4.96 -35.12 8.13
N ARG A 247 -5.63 -35.74 9.11
CA ARG A 247 -5.24 -35.66 10.52
C ARG A 247 -3.83 -36.20 10.74
N ASP A 248 -3.49 -37.34 10.16
CA ASP A 248 -2.20 -37.99 10.32
C ASP A 248 -1.08 -37.17 9.65
N GLU A 249 -1.34 -36.54 8.49
CA GLU A 249 -0.41 -35.60 7.85
C GLU A 249 -0.19 -34.34 8.71
N ILE A 250 -1.25 -33.77 9.29
CA ILE A 250 -1.15 -32.62 10.21
C ILE A 250 -0.36 -33.00 11.47
N LEU A 251 -0.55 -34.21 12.01
CA LEU A 251 0.21 -34.70 13.16
C LEU A 251 1.69 -34.95 12.79
N SER A 252 1.97 -35.48 11.60
CA SER A 252 3.34 -35.73 11.11
C SER A 252 4.13 -34.46 10.79
N SER A 253 3.45 -33.37 10.44
CA SER A 253 4.06 -32.06 10.16
C SER A 253 4.39 -31.25 11.43
N GLY A 254 4.17 -31.84 12.61
CA GLY A 254 4.62 -31.28 13.89
C GLY A 254 3.69 -30.24 14.51
N ALA A 255 2.46 -30.08 13.99
CA ALA A 255 1.43 -29.26 14.61
C ALA A 255 0.95 -29.93 15.92
N LYS A 256 1.60 -29.60 17.05
CA LYS A 256 1.20 -30.08 18.37
C LYS A 256 -0.16 -29.48 18.72
N SER A 257 -1.17 -30.36 18.80
CA SER A 257 -2.55 -30.18 19.25
C SER A 257 -3.59 -29.77 18.18
N VAL A 258 -3.95 -30.73 17.33
CA VAL A 258 -5.36 -30.83 16.89
C VAL A 258 -6.08 -31.64 17.97
N GLN A 259 -6.85 -30.98 18.84
CA GLN A 259 -7.79 -31.67 19.72
C GLN A 259 -8.63 -32.63 18.87
N ALA A 260 -8.69 -33.89 19.28
CA ALA A 260 -9.25 -35.00 18.51
C ALA A 260 -10.58 -34.61 17.86
N PHE A 261 -10.58 -34.44 16.54
CA PHE A 261 -11.81 -34.37 15.78
C PHE A 261 -12.48 -35.73 15.91
N ASN A 262 -13.60 -35.77 16.62
CA ASN A 262 -14.40 -36.98 16.82
C ASN A 262 -15.52 -36.96 15.78
N PRO A 263 -15.35 -37.61 14.61
CA PRO A 263 -16.26 -37.44 13.47
C PRO A 263 -17.70 -37.85 13.81
N THR A 264 -17.88 -38.80 14.74
CA THR A 264 -19.18 -39.27 15.25
C THR A 264 -19.99 -38.18 15.97
N ALA A 265 -19.34 -37.28 16.72
CA ALA A 265 -20.06 -36.21 17.44
C ALA A 265 -20.48 -35.05 16.51
N ALA A 266 -19.77 -34.86 15.39
CA ALA A 266 -20.11 -33.87 14.39
C ALA A 266 -21.25 -34.35 13.48
N THR A 267 -21.30 -35.64 13.15
CA THR A 267 -22.40 -36.25 12.38
C THR A 267 -23.68 -36.38 13.21
N GLU A 268 -23.62 -36.73 14.50
CA GLU A 268 -24.81 -36.75 15.37
C GLU A 268 -25.49 -35.38 15.50
N LYS A 269 -24.72 -34.29 15.58
CA LYS A 269 -25.28 -32.92 15.61
C LYS A 269 -25.89 -32.48 14.28
N LEU A 270 -25.36 -32.97 13.15
CA LEU A 270 -25.90 -32.69 11.82
C LEU A 270 -27.22 -33.43 11.57
N VAL A 271 -27.33 -34.68 12.02
CA VAL A 271 -28.57 -35.47 11.93
C VAL A 271 -29.65 -34.95 12.88
N ALA A 272 -29.29 -34.50 14.09
CA ALA A 272 -30.25 -33.94 15.06
C ALA A 272 -30.90 -32.62 14.59
N ASN A 273 -30.26 -31.88 13.68
CA ASN A 273 -30.79 -30.64 13.10
C ASN A 273 -31.57 -30.85 11.80
N LEU A 274 -31.58 -32.06 11.22
CA LEU A 274 -32.33 -32.40 10.02
C LEU A 274 -33.71 -32.99 10.30
N PHE A 275 -34.02 -33.31 11.57
CA PHE A 275 -35.31 -33.84 12.02
C PHE A 275 -36.01 -32.96 13.07
N ARG A 276 -35.79 -31.63 13.03
CA ARG A 276 -36.62 -30.64 13.72
C ARG A 276 -37.30 -29.72 12.72
#